data_AF-A0A1L3I5H5-F1
#
_entry.id   AF-A0A1L3I5H5-F1
#
_cell.length_a   1.000
_cell.length_b   1.000
_cell.length_c   1.000
_cell.angle_alpha   90.00
_cell.angle_beta   90.00
_cell.angle_gamma   90.00
#
_symmetry.space_group_name_H-M   'P 1'
#
loop_
_entity.id
_entity.type
_entity.pdbx_description
1 polymer ?
#
loop_
_entity_poly.entity_id
_entity_poly.type
_entity_poly.pdbx_seq_one_letter_code
_entity_poly.pdbx_strand_id
1 'polypeptide(L)' 'MPNFNDMFELTVADVDLIETALQRTQEALADETQLTQGIAGHSREDTLRQIHDLLGRLHNQKIFYKPKDGIYVSG' A
#
# COMPACT_ATOMS: atom_id res chain seq x y z
N MET A 1 -9.51 29.36 6.81
CA MET A 1 -9.30 27.97 7.26
C MET A 1 -7.81 27.67 7.10
N PRO A 2 -7.19 26.87 7.99
CA PRO A 2 -5.80 26.46 7.79
C PRO A 2 -5.69 25.68 6.48
N ASN A 3 -4.79 26.07 5.59
CA ASN A 3 -4.47 25.29 4.40
C ASN A 3 -3.48 24.20 4.80
N PHE A 4 -3.79 22.95 4.44
CA PHE A 4 -2.85 21.85 4.62
C PHE A 4 -1.73 21.93 3.59
N ASN A 5 -0.53 21.54 4.00
CA ASN A 5 0.59 21.40 3.08
C ASN A 5 0.39 20.12 2.24
N ASP A 6 0.39 20.26 0.93
CA ASP A 6 0.29 19.17 -0.05
C ASP A 6 1.67 18.61 -0.45
N MET A 7 2.74 19.32 -0.09
CA MET A 7 4.12 18.90 -0.30
C MET A 7 4.64 18.14 0.92
N PHE A 8 4.74 16.82 0.79
CA PHE A 8 5.34 15.95 1.80
C PHE A 8 6.83 15.72 1.49
N GLU A 9 7.69 15.99 2.46
CA GLU A 9 9.10 15.59 2.39
C GLU A 9 9.24 14.20 2.99
N LEU A 10 9.30 13.18 2.13
CA LEU A 10 9.48 11.78 2.52
C LEU A 10 10.80 11.25 1.98
N THR A 11 11.57 10.59 2.84
CA THR A 11 12.74 9.83 2.40
C THR A 11 12.32 8.47 1.85
N VAL A 12 13.23 7.81 1.11
CA VAL A 12 12.99 6.43 0.63
C VAL A 12 12.73 5.48 1.81
N ALA A 13 13.42 5.66 2.93
CA ALA A 13 13.22 4.86 4.14
C ALA A 13 11.83 5.07 4.76
N ASP A 14 11.30 6.29 4.72
CA ASP A 14 9.94 6.59 5.19
C ASP A 14 8.90 5.90 4.31
N VAL A 15 9.10 5.92 2.98
CA VAL A 15 8.21 5.24 2.04
C VAL A 15 8.23 3.73 2.25
N ASP A 16 9.41 3.12 2.43
CA ASP A 16 9.54 1.69 2.72
C ASP A 16 8.87 1.30 4.06
N LEU A 17 8.99 2.16 5.07
CA LEU A 17 8.31 1.98 6.37
C LEU A 17 6.79 2.03 6.21
N ILE A 18 6.28 3.00 5.44
CA ILE A 18 4.84 3.13 5.13
C ILE A 18 4.34 1.89 4.39
N GLU A 19 5.03 1.44 3.34
CA GLU A 19 4.67 0.24 2.60
C GLU A 19 4.63 -1.00 3.50
N THR A 20 5.64 -1.19 4.34
CA THR A 20 5.70 -2.32 5.28
C THR A 20 4.54 -2.29 6.28
N ALA A 21 4.21 -1.11 6.82
CA ALA A 21 3.10 -0.97 7.75
C ALA A 21 1.74 -1.24 7.07
N LEU A 22 1.57 -0.77 5.83
CA LEU A 22 0.37 -1.01 5.03
C LEU A 22 0.19 -2.50 4.71
N GLN A 23 1.26 -3.20 4.31
CA GLN A 23 1.24 -4.64 4.06
C GLN A 23 0.84 -5.42 5.31
N ARG A 24 1.44 -5.13 6.47
CA ARG A 24 1.07 -5.77 7.74
C ARG A 24 -0.39 -5.52 8.13
N THR A 25 -0.88 -4.31 7.89
CA THR A 25 -2.27 -3.96 8.16
C THR A 25 -3.21 -4.75 7.24
N GLN A 26 -2.86 -4.88 5.97
CA GLN A 26 -3.62 -5.69 5.02
C GLN A 26 -3.67 -7.17 5.43
N GLU A 27 -2.54 -7.74 5.85
CA GLU A 27 -2.45 -9.12 6.35
C GLU A 27 -3.34 -9.32 7.59
N ALA A 28 -3.24 -8.44 8.58
CA ALA A 28 -4.05 -8.53 9.80
C ALA A 28 -5.56 -8.48 9.51
N LEU A 29 -5.99 -7.59 8.62
CA LEU A 29 -7.39 -7.47 8.21
C LEU A 29 -7.87 -8.66 7.38
N ALA A 30 -6.98 -9.26 6.58
CA ALA A 30 -7.28 -10.45 5.80
C ALA A 30 -7.45 -11.69 6.68
N ASP A 31 -6.63 -11.86 7.73
CA ASP A 31 -6.76 -12.97 8.68
C ASP A 31 -8.05 -12.89 9.51
N GLU A 32 -8.52 -11.68 9.81
CA GLU A 32 -9.75 -11.43 10.55
C GLU A 32 -11.04 -11.79 9.76
N THR A 33 -10.92 -12.22 8.48
CA THR A 33 -12.06 -12.51 7.58
C THR A 33 -12.92 -13.69 7.99
N GLN A 34 -12.42 -14.60 8.83
CA GLN A 34 -13.18 -15.80 9.19
C GLN A 34 -14.26 -15.58 10.26
N LEU A 35 -14.27 -14.47 11.01
CA LEU A 35 -15.05 -14.38 12.26
C LEU A 35 -16.20 -13.38 12.28
N THR A 36 -16.24 -12.38 11.39
CA THR A 36 -17.15 -11.23 11.53
C THR A 36 -17.78 -10.79 10.20
N GLN A 37 -18.82 -11.48 9.76
CA GLN A 37 -19.68 -11.00 8.66
C GLN A 37 -20.81 -10.12 9.21
N GLY A 38 -20.73 -8.81 8.96
CA GLY A 38 -21.68 -7.77 9.38
C GLY A 38 -21.30 -6.39 8.82
N ILE A 39 -21.89 -5.29 9.33
CA ILE A 39 -21.59 -3.91 8.88
C ILE A 39 -20.08 -3.57 8.99
N ALA A 40 -19.40 -4.12 9.99
CA ALA A 40 -17.95 -4.01 10.15
C ALA A 40 -17.16 -4.63 8.97
N GLY A 41 -17.73 -5.62 8.28
CA GLY A 41 -17.14 -6.26 7.11
C GLY A 41 -17.06 -5.34 5.89
N HIS A 42 -18.08 -4.49 5.65
CA HIS A 42 -18.06 -3.52 4.53
C HIS A 42 -16.98 -2.46 4.74
N SER A 43 -16.93 -1.84 5.92
CA SER A 43 -15.89 -0.85 6.23
C SER A 43 -14.47 -1.43 6.15
N ARG A 44 -14.32 -2.72 6.46
CA ARG A 44 -13.05 -3.44 6.28
C ARG A 44 -12.69 -3.64 4.82
N GLU A 45 -13.62 -4.12 4.00
CA GLU A 45 -13.38 -4.32 2.56
C GLU A 45 -12.99 -3.01 1.87
N ASP A 46 -13.64 -1.91 2.25
CA ASP A 46 -13.27 -0.57 1.79
C ASP A 46 -11.85 -0.18 2.22
N THR A 47 -11.48 -0.48 3.47
CA THR A 47 -10.12 -0.22 3.99
C THR A 47 -9.07 -1.05 3.25
N LEU A 48 -9.33 -2.33 3.01
CA LEU A 48 -8.46 -3.22 2.23
C LEU A 48 -8.24 -2.69 0.81
N ARG A 49 -9.31 -2.22 0.16
CA ARG A 49 -9.23 -1.62 -1.17
C ARG A 49 -8.39 -0.34 -1.17
N GLN A 50 -8.59 0.53 -0.18
CA GLN A 50 -7.80 1.77 -0.04
C GLN A 50 -6.31 1.49 0.17
N ILE A 51 -5.97 0.50 1.01
CA ILE A 51 -4.59 0.09 1.24
C ILE A 51 -3.97 -0.44 -0.07
N HIS A 52 -4.69 -1.34 -0.76
CA HIS A 52 -4.23 -1.90 -2.03
C HIS A 52 -3.98 -0.82 -3.09
N ASP A 53 -4.90 0.14 -3.24
CA ASP A 53 -4.76 1.25 -4.19
C ASP A 53 -3.57 2.16 -3.82
N LEU A 54 -3.35 2.42 -2.53
CA LEU A 54 -2.21 3.21 -2.06
C LEU A 54 -0.88 2.49 -2.32
N LEU A 55 -0.77 1.21 -1.98
CA LEU A 55 0.41 0.39 -2.26
C LEU A 55 0.72 0.36 -3.77
N GLY A 56 -0.30 0.25 -4.62
CA GLY A 56 -0.14 0.33 -6.07
C GLY A 56 0.42 1.68 -6.53
N ARG A 57 -0.06 2.80 -5.96
CA ARG A 57 0.48 4.14 -6.28
C ARG A 57 1.93 4.29 -5.83
N LEU A 58 2.29 3.80 -4.64
CA LEU A 58 3.67 3.84 -4.13
C LEU A 58 4.61 2.99 -5.01
N HIS A 59 4.20 1.78 -5.35
CA HIS A 59 4.92 0.89 -6.26
C HIS A 59 5.20 1.55 -7.61
N ASN A 60 4.22 2.25 -8.18
CA ASN A 60 4.36 2.91 -9.48
C ASN A 60 5.34 4.09 -9.48
N GLN A 61 5.73 4.61 -8.31
CA GLN A 61 6.79 5.63 -8.22
C GLN A 61 8.21 5.04 -8.21
N LYS A 62 8.36 3.72 -8.03
CA LYS A 62 9.68 3.08 -7.99
C LYS A 62 10.33 3.04 -9.37
N ILE A 63 11.62 3.33 -9.42
CA ILE A 63 12.44 3.17 -10.63
C ILE A 63 12.98 1.74 -10.63
N PHE A 64 12.35 0.88 -11.44
CA PHE A 64 12.79 -0.51 -11.59
C PHE A 64 13.97 -0.60 -12.56
N TYR A 65 15.03 -1.30 -12.15
CA TYR A 65 16.11 -1.64 -13.07
C TYR A 65 15.60 -2.61 -14.14
N LYS A 66 15.77 -2.22 -15.41
CA LYS A 66 15.50 -3.08 -16.56
C LYS A 66 16.81 -3.38 -17.29
N PRO A 67 17.25 -4.64 -17.40
CA PRO A 67 18.42 -5.00 -18.20
C PRO A 67 18.19 -4.62 -19.66
N LYS A 68 19.20 -4.05 -20.33
CA LYS A 68 19.11 -3.66 -21.75
C LYS A 68 19.18 -4.86 -22.70
N ASP A 69 19.94 -5.89 -22.33
CA ASP A 69 20.26 -7.04 -23.20
C ASP A 69 19.90 -8.40 -22.56
N GLY A 70 18.90 -8.43 -21.68
CA GLY A 70 18.49 -9.64 -20.96
C GLY A 70 16.97 -9.79 -20.81
N ILE A 71 16.52 -11.02 -20.59
CA ILE A 71 15.11 -11.32 -20.29
C ILE A 71 14.78 -10.70 -18.93
N TYR A 72 13.80 -9.79 -18.91
CA TYR A 72 13.27 -9.22 -17.67
C TYR A 72 12.44 -10.29 -16.94
N VAL A 73 12.85 -10.64 -15.72
CA VAL A 73 12.10 -11.53 -14.81
C VAL A 73 11.62 -10.67 -13.65
N SER A 74 10.31 -10.40 -13.60
CA SER A 74 9.65 -9.81 -12.42
C SER A 74 8.89 -10.91 -11.67
N GLY A 75 9.06 -10.95 -10.35
CA GLY A 75 8.23 -11.72 -9.42
C GLY A 75 7.21 -10.83 -8.74
#